data_AF-A0A2N9IY76-F1
#
_entry.id   AF-A0A2N9IY76-F1
#
_cell.length_a   1.000
_cell.length_b   1.000
_cell.length_c   1.000
_cell.angle_alpha   90.00
_cell.angle_beta   90.00
_cell.angle_gamma   90.00
#
_symmetry.space_group_name_H-M   'P 1'
#
loop_
_entity.id
_entity.type
_entity.pdbx_description
1 polymer ?
#
loop_
_entity_poly.entity_id
_entity_poly.type
_entity_poly.pdbx_seq_one_letter_code
_entity_poly.pdbx_strand_id
1 'polypeptide(L)'
;MEHLKADGMESQNQLPQSEQPGKGTTFLKTCFNGLNALSGVGILSIPYALSQGGWLSLIFLFLVATLCWYTGLLLQRCMDTNPLIRTYPDIGEVAFGCKGRAIVSIFMYLELYLVAVEFLILEGDNLEKLFPDMDFKIAGLKVGGKQGFVFLSALIILPTTWLKSLGTLAYFSAGGVMASLLVVGCVFWAGAVDGVGFHEGDMLLNVGGLPTAISLLAFCYSGHAVFPTLCNSMKDRSQFPKVRNSTALP
;
A
#
# COMPACT_ATOMS: atom_id res chain seq x y z
N MET A 1 -38.58 5.53 48.05
CA MET A 1 -37.25 5.18 48.57
C MET A 1 -37.17 3.66 48.60
N GLU A 2 -36.29 2.94 47.95
CA GLU A 2 -35.17 3.22 47.04
C GLU A 2 -34.93 1.85 46.40
N HIS A 3 -35.32 1.64 45.14
CA HIS A 3 -34.64 0.70 44.24
C HIS A 3 -35.02 0.99 42.77
N LEU A 4 -35.24 2.28 42.51
CA LEU A 4 -35.17 2.94 41.21
C LEU A 4 -33.68 3.10 40.88
N LYS A 5 -33.01 2.01 40.49
CA LYS A 5 -31.74 2.10 39.74
C LYS A 5 -31.36 0.72 39.19
N ALA A 6 -31.12 0.68 37.89
CA ALA A 6 -30.60 -0.44 37.11
C ALA A 6 -31.63 -1.50 36.70
N ASP A 7 -32.45 -1.21 35.69
CA ASP A 7 -32.60 -2.15 34.55
C ASP A 7 -33.35 -1.58 33.31
N GLY A 8 -33.05 -0.34 32.90
CA GLY A 8 -33.67 0.17 31.69
C GLY A 8 -33.12 1.51 31.26
N MET A 9 -32.82 1.62 29.96
CA MET A 9 -32.51 2.85 29.22
C MET A 9 -31.01 3.20 29.08
N GLU A 10 -30.21 2.30 28.49
CA GLU A 10 -29.03 2.66 27.68
C GLU A 10 -29.39 2.72 26.17
N SER A 11 -30.48 3.41 25.86
CA SER A 11 -30.78 3.85 24.49
C SER A 11 -30.53 5.35 24.40
N GLN A 12 -29.86 5.78 23.33
CA GLN A 12 -29.46 7.16 22.99
C GLN A 12 -28.11 7.64 23.52
N ASN A 13 -27.04 7.28 22.81
CA ASN A 13 -26.00 8.26 22.49
C ASN A 13 -25.34 7.99 21.12
N GLN A 14 -26.15 7.70 20.09
CA GLN A 14 -25.72 7.87 18.71
C GLN A 14 -25.85 9.35 18.36
N LEU A 15 -24.74 10.07 18.37
CA LEU A 15 -24.64 11.41 17.80
C LEU A 15 -25.07 11.35 16.32
N PRO A 16 -26.00 12.21 15.86
CA PRO A 16 -26.40 12.24 14.46
C PRO A 16 -25.22 12.70 13.59
N GLN A 17 -24.79 11.85 12.66
CA GLN A 17 -23.90 12.28 11.57
C GLN A 17 -24.66 13.32 10.75
N SER A 18 -24.33 14.59 10.95
CA SER A 18 -24.79 15.69 10.12
C SER A 18 -24.31 15.49 8.68
N GLU A 19 -25.23 15.24 7.76
CA GLU A 19 -25.02 15.44 6.33
C GLU A 19 -24.74 16.92 6.07
N GLN A 20 -23.49 17.26 5.76
CA GLN A 20 -23.10 18.55 5.20
C GLN A 20 -22.86 18.37 3.70
N PRO A 21 -23.66 19.01 2.82
CA PRO A 21 -23.48 18.96 1.38
C PRO A 21 -22.37 19.94 0.97
N GLY A 22 -21.39 19.45 0.20
CA GLY A 22 -20.48 20.31 -0.56
C GLY A 22 -19.11 20.59 0.05
N LYS A 23 -18.28 19.56 0.28
CA LYS A 23 -16.80 19.65 0.28
C LYS A 23 -16.10 18.28 0.24
N GLY A 24 -16.66 17.33 -0.52
CA GLY A 24 -15.98 16.05 -0.74
C GLY A 24 -14.79 16.23 -1.67
N THR A 25 -13.57 16.06 -1.16
CA THR A 25 -12.40 15.82 -2.02
C THR A 25 -12.70 14.66 -2.97
N THR A 26 -12.58 14.87 -4.28
CA THR A 26 -12.90 13.86 -5.30
C THR A 26 -12.13 12.57 -5.01
N PHE A 27 -12.85 11.52 -4.64
CA PHE A 27 -12.36 10.17 -4.31
C PHE A 27 -11.36 9.58 -5.34
N LEU A 28 -11.44 10.00 -6.61
CA LEU A 28 -10.41 9.74 -7.61
C LEU A 28 -9.01 10.16 -7.14
N LYS A 29 -8.87 11.28 -6.42
CA LYS A 29 -7.59 11.70 -5.83
C LYS A 29 -7.09 10.74 -4.76
N THR A 30 -7.98 10.09 -3.99
CA THR A 30 -7.61 9.08 -2.99
C THR A 30 -7.22 7.75 -3.65
N CYS A 31 -7.95 7.33 -4.70
CA CYS A 31 -7.57 6.18 -5.53
C CYS A 31 -6.25 6.40 -6.24
N PHE A 32 -6.09 7.53 -6.92
CA PHE A 32 -4.83 7.93 -7.52
C PHE A 32 -3.77 7.95 -6.44
N ASN A 33 -4.01 8.51 -5.25
CA ASN A 33 -3.02 8.52 -4.19
C ASN A 33 -2.58 7.11 -3.74
N GLY A 34 -3.53 6.20 -3.51
CA GLY A 34 -3.23 4.81 -3.13
C GLY A 34 -2.52 4.03 -4.23
N LEU A 35 -3.02 4.09 -5.47
CA LEU A 35 -2.39 3.48 -6.65
C LEU A 35 -1.00 4.07 -6.92
N ASN A 36 -0.83 5.38 -6.74
CA ASN A 36 0.44 6.08 -6.89
C ASN A 36 1.45 5.65 -5.83
N ALA A 37 1.02 5.51 -4.57
CA ALA A 37 1.88 5.02 -3.49
C ALA A 37 2.34 3.57 -3.74
N LEU A 38 1.43 2.69 -4.19
CA LEU A 38 1.77 1.31 -4.60
C LEU A 38 2.66 1.27 -5.85
N SER A 39 2.43 2.16 -6.81
CA SER A 39 3.21 2.24 -8.05
C SER A 39 4.67 2.61 -7.76
N GLY A 40 4.93 3.53 -6.82
CA GLY A 40 6.29 3.98 -6.51
C GLY A 40 7.21 2.84 -6.07
N VAL A 41 6.70 1.94 -5.22
CA VAL A 41 7.47 0.78 -4.74
C VAL A 41 7.62 -0.27 -5.83
N GLY A 42 6.52 -0.56 -6.54
CA GLY A 42 6.55 -1.52 -7.65
C GLY A 42 7.56 -1.15 -8.73
N ILE A 43 7.67 0.12 -9.07
CA ILE A 43 8.58 0.63 -10.11
C ILE A 43 10.05 0.34 -9.77
N LEU A 44 10.44 0.40 -8.48
CA LEU A 44 11.83 0.15 -8.06
C LEU A 44 12.07 -1.32 -7.70
N SER A 45 11.10 -1.97 -7.06
CA SER A 45 11.22 -3.35 -6.59
C SER A 45 11.15 -4.37 -7.71
N ILE A 46 10.38 -4.14 -8.78
CA ILE A 46 10.27 -5.08 -9.92
C ILE A 46 11.62 -5.24 -10.64
N PRO A 47 12.32 -4.18 -11.10
CA PRO A 47 13.63 -4.32 -11.72
C PRO A 47 14.66 -5.01 -10.82
N TYR A 48 14.64 -4.70 -9.52
CA TYR A 48 15.53 -5.34 -8.54
C TYR A 48 15.20 -6.83 -8.36
N ALA A 49 13.91 -7.19 -8.29
CA ALA A 49 13.46 -8.58 -8.24
C ALA A 49 13.89 -9.37 -9.48
N LEU A 50 13.78 -8.77 -10.68
CA LEU A 50 14.28 -9.39 -11.92
C LEU A 50 15.80 -9.58 -11.89
N SER A 51 16.55 -8.58 -11.44
CA SER A 51 18.01 -8.67 -11.30
C SER A 51 18.42 -9.79 -10.32
N GLN A 52 17.67 -9.99 -9.24
CA GLN A 52 17.96 -11.04 -8.26
C GLN A 52 17.53 -12.44 -8.71
N GLY A 53 16.36 -12.60 -9.34
CA GLY A 53 15.82 -13.92 -9.70
C GLY A 53 16.12 -14.37 -11.13
N GLY A 54 16.60 -13.49 -12.00
CA GLY A 54 16.82 -13.75 -13.44
C GLY A 54 15.52 -13.64 -14.26
N TRP A 55 15.61 -13.95 -15.55
CA TRP A 55 14.49 -13.80 -16.50
C TRP A 55 13.24 -14.62 -16.14
N LEU A 56 13.38 -15.76 -15.46
CA LEU A 56 12.23 -16.54 -14.98
C LEU A 56 11.32 -15.74 -14.02
N SER A 57 11.85 -14.70 -13.36
CA SER A 57 11.08 -13.79 -12.51
C SER A 57 9.95 -13.08 -13.27
N LEU A 58 10.08 -12.90 -14.59
CA LEU A 58 9.00 -12.36 -15.43
C LEU A 58 7.80 -13.31 -15.48
N ILE A 59 8.03 -14.62 -15.57
CA ILE A 59 6.94 -15.62 -15.56
C ILE A 59 6.21 -15.55 -14.21
N PHE A 60 6.97 -15.46 -13.10
CA PHE A 60 6.39 -15.28 -11.77
C PHE A 60 5.62 -13.95 -11.65
N LEU A 61 6.13 -12.87 -12.22
CA LEU A 61 5.44 -11.58 -12.26
C LEU A 61 4.07 -11.72 -12.95
N PHE A 62 4.00 -12.34 -14.13
CA PHE A 62 2.73 -12.56 -14.84
C PHE A 62 1.79 -13.49 -14.09
N LEU A 63 2.33 -14.53 -13.44
CA LEU A 63 1.54 -15.45 -12.62
C LEU A 63 0.91 -14.73 -11.42
N VAL A 64 1.71 -13.98 -10.65
CA VAL A 64 1.25 -13.18 -9.51
C VAL A 64 0.23 -12.14 -9.99
N ALA A 65 0.50 -11.43 -11.08
CA ALA A 65 -0.44 -10.47 -11.65
C ALA A 65 -1.80 -11.11 -11.99
N THR A 66 -1.79 -12.29 -12.61
CA THR A 66 -3.01 -13.04 -12.96
C THR A 66 -3.77 -13.51 -11.72
N LEU A 67 -3.06 -14.01 -10.71
CA LEU A 67 -3.64 -14.40 -9.43
C LEU A 67 -4.24 -13.21 -8.69
N CYS A 68 -3.55 -12.08 -8.68
CA CYS A 68 -3.99 -10.83 -8.07
C CYS A 68 -5.21 -10.24 -8.79
N TRP A 69 -5.25 -10.32 -10.11
CA TRP A 69 -6.42 -9.98 -10.90
C TRP A 69 -7.62 -10.87 -10.54
N TYR A 70 -7.42 -12.19 -10.53
CA TYR A 70 -8.48 -13.14 -10.20
C TYR A 70 -9.02 -12.97 -8.78
N THR A 71 -8.14 -12.80 -7.79
CA THR A 71 -8.52 -12.56 -6.40
C THR A 71 -9.21 -11.21 -6.23
N GLY A 72 -8.81 -10.18 -6.99
CA GLY A 72 -9.52 -8.89 -7.05
C GLY A 72 -10.96 -9.04 -7.57
N LEU A 73 -11.18 -9.85 -8.61
CA LEU A 73 -12.53 -10.16 -9.11
C LEU A 73 -13.36 -10.92 -8.07
N LEU A 74 -12.75 -11.88 -7.37
CA LEU A 74 -13.43 -12.63 -6.32
C LEU A 74 -13.84 -11.71 -5.17
N LEU A 75 -12.95 -10.82 -4.76
CA LEU A 75 -13.19 -9.82 -3.74
C LEU A 75 -14.34 -8.88 -4.13
N GLN A 76 -14.38 -8.44 -5.39
CA GLN A 76 -15.49 -7.66 -5.92
C GLN A 76 -16.82 -8.42 -5.82
N ARG A 77 -16.86 -9.70 -6.24
CA ARG A 77 -18.08 -10.53 -6.12
C ARG A 77 -18.52 -10.68 -4.66
N CYS A 78 -17.58 -10.81 -3.72
CA CYS A 78 -17.90 -10.84 -2.29
C CYS A 78 -18.59 -9.54 -1.85
N MET A 79 -18.06 -8.39 -2.25
CA MET A 79 -18.69 -7.09 -1.92
C MET A 79 -20.07 -6.92 -2.56
N ASP A 80 -20.26 -7.40 -3.80
CA ASP A 80 -21.53 -7.30 -4.51
C ASP A 80 -22.63 -8.20 -3.88
N THR A 81 -22.24 -9.23 -3.13
CA THR A 81 -23.18 -10.14 -2.44
C THR A 81 -23.90 -9.47 -1.27
N ASN A 82 -23.25 -8.54 -0.56
CA ASN A 82 -23.85 -7.91 0.60
C ASN A 82 -23.44 -6.42 0.70
N PRO A 83 -24.40 -5.47 0.60
CA PRO A 83 -24.11 -4.04 0.65
C PRO A 83 -23.58 -3.56 2.02
N LEU A 84 -23.67 -4.39 3.07
CA LEU A 84 -23.10 -4.11 4.38
C LEU A 84 -21.58 -4.27 4.43
N ILE A 85 -20.97 -4.97 3.46
CA ILE A 85 -19.51 -5.15 3.40
C ILE A 85 -18.86 -3.81 3.05
N ARG A 86 -18.16 -3.20 4.01
CA ARG A 86 -17.47 -1.92 3.84
C ARG A 86 -15.95 -2.05 3.87
N THR A 87 -15.45 -3.04 4.60
CA THR A 87 -14.04 -3.26 4.88
C THR A 87 -13.68 -4.72 4.64
N TYR A 88 -12.38 -5.00 4.50
CA TYR A 88 -11.89 -6.37 4.30
C TYR A 88 -12.28 -7.32 5.46
N PRO A 89 -12.25 -6.91 6.75
CA PRO A 89 -12.76 -7.73 7.84
C PRO A 89 -14.26 -8.06 7.80
N ASP A 90 -15.08 -7.20 7.21
CA ASP A 90 -16.54 -7.47 7.09
C ASP A 90 -16.80 -8.70 6.20
N ILE A 91 -15.92 -8.97 5.23
CA ILE A 91 -16.00 -10.17 4.39
C ILE A 91 -15.78 -11.43 5.25
N GLY A 92 -14.81 -11.38 6.16
CA GLY A 92 -14.57 -12.44 7.13
C GLY A 92 -15.74 -12.64 8.08
N GLU A 93 -16.43 -11.56 8.46
CA GLU A 93 -17.64 -11.62 9.28
C GLU A 93 -18.80 -12.29 8.55
N VAL A 94 -19.05 -11.91 7.30
CA VAL A 94 -20.13 -12.52 6.49
C VAL A 94 -19.88 -14.00 6.23
N ALA A 95 -18.61 -14.41 6.06
CA ALA A 95 -18.26 -15.79 5.78
C ALA A 95 -18.18 -16.69 7.04
N PHE A 96 -17.66 -16.19 8.16
CA PHE A 96 -17.34 -17.01 9.34
C PHE A 96 -17.79 -16.40 10.68
N GLY A 97 -18.62 -15.34 10.65
CA GLY A 97 -19.09 -14.63 11.83
C GLY A 97 -18.00 -13.84 12.57
N CYS A 98 -18.24 -13.52 13.83
CA CYS A 98 -17.33 -12.68 14.63
C CYS A 98 -15.89 -13.20 14.70
N LYS A 99 -15.70 -14.53 14.70
CA LYS A 99 -14.37 -15.14 14.70
C LYS A 99 -13.61 -14.84 13.41
N GLY A 100 -14.29 -14.91 12.25
CA GLY A 100 -13.71 -14.53 10.96
C GLY A 100 -13.31 -13.07 10.91
N ARG A 101 -14.20 -12.18 11.39
CA ARG A 101 -13.91 -10.74 11.50
C ARG A 101 -12.63 -10.49 12.30
N ALA A 102 -12.50 -11.12 13.47
CA ALA A 102 -11.34 -10.96 14.34
C ALA A 102 -10.05 -11.43 13.67
N ILE A 103 -10.04 -12.63 13.08
CA ILE A 103 -8.86 -13.19 12.41
C ILE A 103 -8.42 -12.30 11.25
N VAL A 104 -9.35 -11.90 10.37
CA VAL A 104 -9.04 -11.04 9.22
C VAL A 104 -8.55 -9.66 9.67
N SER A 105 -9.14 -9.09 10.74
CA SER A 105 -8.67 -7.83 11.30
C SER A 105 -7.24 -7.91 11.82
N ILE A 106 -6.89 -9.00 12.52
CA ILE A 106 -5.53 -9.22 13.05
C ILE A 106 -4.52 -9.26 11.91
N PHE A 107 -4.77 -10.06 10.87
CA PHE A 107 -3.88 -10.14 9.71
C PHE A 107 -3.77 -8.81 8.97
N MET A 108 -4.88 -8.10 8.77
CA MET A 108 -4.88 -6.79 8.12
C MET A 108 -4.05 -5.77 8.90
N TYR A 109 -4.21 -5.67 10.22
CA TYR A 109 -3.43 -4.71 11.01
C TYR A 109 -1.96 -5.10 11.10
N LEU A 110 -1.65 -6.40 11.19
CA LEU A 110 -0.29 -6.90 11.16
C LEU A 110 0.39 -6.59 9.82
N GLU A 111 -0.31 -6.82 8.70
CA GLU A 111 0.17 -6.48 7.35
C GLU A 111 0.48 -4.98 7.23
N LEU A 112 -0.46 -4.11 7.62
CA LEU A 112 -0.26 -2.66 7.58
C LEU A 112 0.90 -2.20 8.47
N TYR A 113 1.09 -2.82 9.64
CA TYR A 113 2.22 -2.54 10.52
C TYR A 113 3.55 -2.95 9.89
N LEU A 114 3.63 -4.16 9.30
CA LEU A 114 4.83 -4.66 8.65
C LEU A 114 5.21 -3.80 7.45
N VAL A 115 4.23 -3.40 6.62
CA VAL A 115 4.43 -2.48 5.48
C VAL A 115 4.99 -1.14 5.96
N ALA A 116 4.46 -0.58 7.05
CA ALA A 116 4.96 0.68 7.60
C ALA A 116 6.42 0.57 8.10
N VAL A 117 6.75 -0.53 8.79
CA VAL A 117 8.12 -0.82 9.24
C VAL A 117 9.07 -1.00 8.06
N GLU A 118 8.64 -1.71 7.01
CA GLU A 118 9.41 -1.91 5.79
C GLU A 118 9.77 -0.58 5.12
N PHE A 119 8.81 0.35 4.99
CA PHE A 119 9.10 1.69 4.45
C PHE A 119 10.11 2.45 5.28
N LEU A 120 10.01 2.40 6.61
CA LEU A 120 10.97 3.07 7.49
C LEU A 120 12.38 2.49 7.33
N ILE A 121 12.50 1.17 7.23
CA ILE A 121 13.80 0.51 7.01
C ILE A 121 14.36 0.88 5.63
N LEU A 122 13.52 0.87 4.59
CA LEU A 122 13.91 1.20 3.21
C LEU A 122 14.42 2.65 3.12
N GLU A 123 13.73 3.60 3.73
CA GLU A 123 14.20 4.99 3.83
C GLU A 123 15.53 5.09 4.58
N GLY A 124 15.66 4.37 5.69
CA GLY A 124 16.92 4.29 6.44
C GLY A 124 18.09 3.76 5.60
N ASP A 125 17.87 2.67 4.86
CA ASP A 125 18.87 2.07 3.97
C ASP A 125 19.24 3.00 2.81
N ASN A 126 18.27 3.71 2.25
CA ASN A 126 18.51 4.66 1.16
C ASN A 126 19.27 5.90 1.64
N LEU A 127 18.90 6.46 2.79
CA LEU A 127 19.58 7.63 3.36
C LEU A 127 21.00 7.33 3.82
N GLU A 128 21.23 6.14 4.40
CA GLU A 128 22.59 5.70 4.75
C GLU A 128 23.48 5.58 3.50
N LYS A 129 22.95 5.07 2.38
CA LYS A 129 23.69 5.02 1.10
C LYS A 129 23.98 6.40 0.52
N LEU A 130 23.08 7.37 0.71
CA LEU A 130 23.26 8.75 0.25
C LEU A 130 24.22 9.55 1.12
N PHE A 131 24.28 9.25 2.42
CA PHE A 131 25.09 9.96 3.41
C PHE A 131 25.89 8.99 4.29
N PRO A 132 26.85 8.24 3.71
CA PRO A 132 27.57 7.16 4.41
C PRO A 132 28.44 7.65 5.57
N ASP A 133 28.89 8.92 5.52
CA ASP A 133 29.77 9.52 6.54
C ASP A 133 29.00 10.21 7.69
N MET A 134 27.67 10.12 7.71
CA MET A 134 26.85 10.77 8.73
C MET A 134 26.63 9.86 9.95
N ASP A 135 27.36 10.13 11.01
CA ASP A 135 27.19 9.48 12.32
C ASP A 135 26.16 10.24 13.18
N PHE A 136 25.21 9.52 13.79
CA PHE A 136 24.25 10.09 14.73
C PHE A 136 24.71 9.86 16.18
N LYS A 137 24.75 10.92 16.98
CA LYS A 137 24.94 10.83 18.44
C LYS A 137 23.66 11.27 19.13
N ILE A 138 22.94 10.34 19.73
CA ILE A 138 21.70 10.64 20.47
C ILE A 138 21.96 10.36 21.95
N ALA A 139 21.80 11.40 22.78
CA ALA A 139 21.98 11.32 24.24
C ALA A 139 23.33 10.71 24.70
N GLY A 140 24.42 10.94 23.96
CA GLY A 140 25.76 10.46 24.28
C GLY A 140 26.09 9.04 23.77
N LEU A 141 25.11 8.33 23.20
CA LEU A 141 25.32 7.03 22.55
C LEU A 141 25.50 7.22 21.03
N LYS A 142 26.53 6.59 20.46
CA LYS A 142 26.69 6.50 19.00
C LYS A 142 25.60 5.56 18.47
N VAL A 143 24.68 6.11 17.69
CA VAL A 143 23.67 5.36 16.94
C VAL A 143 24.23 5.20 15.52
N GLY A 144 24.17 3.98 14.97
CA GLY A 144 24.62 3.72 13.61
C GLY A 144 23.85 4.58 12.59
N GLY A 145 24.50 4.91 11.47
CA GLY A 145 23.95 5.76 10.40
C GLY A 145 22.53 5.36 10.01
N LYS A 146 22.35 4.08 9.64
CA LYS A 146 21.04 3.48 9.38
C LYS A 146 20.00 3.75 10.46
N GLN A 147 20.27 3.37 11.71
CA GLN A 147 19.27 3.49 12.78
C GLN A 147 18.91 4.96 13.04
N GLY A 148 19.89 5.86 12.95
CA GLY A 148 19.66 7.29 13.05
C GLY A 148 18.73 7.83 11.96
N PHE A 149 18.94 7.43 10.70
CA PHE A 149 18.07 7.79 9.59
C PHE A 149 16.67 7.21 9.70
N VAL A 150 16.52 5.96 10.21
CA VAL A 150 15.20 5.37 10.49
C VAL A 150 14.45 6.21 11.53
N PHE A 151 15.09 6.55 12.66
CA PHE A 151 14.46 7.37 13.70
C PHE A 151 14.12 8.77 13.21
N LEU A 152 15.01 9.40 12.45
CA LEU A 152 14.79 10.72 11.86
C LEU A 152 13.60 10.70 10.90
N SER A 153 13.54 9.71 10.01
CA SER A 153 12.44 9.53 9.06
C SER A 153 11.11 9.29 9.78
N ALA A 154 11.12 8.44 10.82
CA ALA A 154 9.94 8.22 11.64
C ALA A 154 9.46 9.51 12.31
N LEU A 155 10.37 10.35 12.82
CA LEU A 155 10.03 11.63 13.45
C LEU A 155 9.42 12.63 12.45
N ILE A 156 9.92 12.64 11.20
CA ILE A 156 9.43 13.50 10.12
C ILE A 156 8.07 13.02 9.58
N ILE A 157 7.86 11.71 9.49
CA ILE A 157 6.61 11.10 9.00
C ILE A 157 5.52 11.14 10.08
N LEU A 158 5.86 11.03 11.36
CA LEU A 158 4.90 11.05 12.46
C LEU A 158 3.86 12.19 12.38
N PRO A 159 4.23 13.47 12.17
CA PRO A 159 3.24 14.55 12.05
C PRO A 159 2.33 14.40 10.82
N THR A 160 2.77 13.71 9.75
CA THR A 160 1.91 13.48 8.58
C THR A 160 0.78 12.50 8.90
N THR A 161 0.96 11.59 9.87
CA THR A 161 -0.10 10.69 10.35
C THR A 161 -1.22 11.42 11.11
N TRP A 162 -0.95 12.61 11.65
CA TRP A 162 -1.93 13.44 12.33
C TRP A 162 -2.73 14.34 11.38
N LEU A 163 -2.35 14.40 10.09
CA LEU A 163 -3.07 15.16 9.09
C LEU A 163 -4.41 14.48 8.77
N LYS A 164 -5.49 15.03 9.34
CA LYS A 164 -6.86 14.56 9.08
C LYS A 164 -7.40 14.94 7.69
N SER A 165 -6.60 15.59 6.83
CA SER A 165 -7.05 16.10 5.54
C SER A 165 -6.53 15.28 4.36
N LEU A 166 -7.43 14.55 3.69
CA LEU A 166 -7.14 13.77 2.48
C LEU A 166 -6.61 14.63 1.32
N GLY A 167 -6.96 15.92 1.29
CA GLY A 167 -6.48 16.87 0.28
C GLY A 167 -4.98 17.10 0.34
N THR A 168 -4.41 17.25 1.55
CA THR A 168 -2.96 17.45 1.74
C THR A 168 -2.18 16.20 1.37
N LEU A 169 -2.73 15.02 1.70
CA LEU A 169 -2.13 13.72 1.37
C LEU A 169 -2.04 13.51 -0.15
N ALA A 170 -3.01 14.02 -0.93
CA ALA A 170 -2.97 13.96 -2.38
C ALA A 170 -1.82 14.79 -2.99
N TYR A 171 -1.42 15.92 -2.37
CA TYR A 171 -0.26 16.68 -2.83
C TYR A 171 1.05 15.94 -2.56
N PHE A 172 1.20 15.34 -1.37
CA PHE A 172 2.35 14.48 -1.06
C PHE A 172 2.47 13.31 -2.04
N SER A 173 1.34 12.69 -2.39
CA SER A 173 1.30 11.63 -3.40
C SER A 173 1.76 12.06 -4.78
N ALA A 174 1.24 13.20 -5.25
CA ALA A 174 1.61 13.74 -6.55
C ALA A 174 3.11 14.07 -6.61
N GLY A 175 3.66 14.59 -5.51
CA GLY A 175 5.11 14.77 -5.34
C GLY A 175 5.86 13.44 -5.41
N GLY A 176 5.37 12.40 -4.73
CA GLY A 176 5.94 11.05 -4.78
C GLY A 176 5.99 10.47 -6.20
N VAL A 177 4.91 10.58 -6.98
CA VAL A 177 4.88 10.13 -8.38
C VAL A 177 5.89 10.90 -9.22
N MET A 178 5.95 12.22 -9.07
CA MET A 178 6.90 13.04 -9.80
C MET A 178 8.33 12.60 -9.48
N ALA A 179 8.64 12.38 -8.20
CA ALA A 179 9.93 11.86 -7.78
C ALA A 179 10.24 10.47 -8.38
N SER A 180 9.27 9.54 -8.38
CA SER A 180 9.43 8.23 -9.01
C SER A 180 9.70 8.33 -10.52
N LEU A 181 8.97 9.20 -11.23
CA LEU A 181 9.18 9.43 -12.67
C LEU A 181 10.55 10.04 -12.95
N LEU A 182 11.00 10.98 -12.11
CA LEU A 182 12.34 11.55 -12.21
C LEU A 182 13.42 10.49 -12.00
N VAL A 183 13.27 9.61 -11.00
CA VAL A 183 14.21 8.50 -10.76
C VAL A 183 14.26 7.56 -11.96
N VAL A 184 13.10 7.17 -12.51
CA VAL A 184 13.04 6.34 -13.73
C VAL A 184 13.74 7.03 -14.90
N GLY A 185 13.51 8.33 -15.09
CA GLY A 185 14.18 9.13 -16.11
C GLY A 185 15.70 9.16 -15.94
N CYS A 186 16.18 9.36 -14.71
CA CYS A 186 17.61 9.33 -14.38
C CYS A 186 18.23 7.96 -14.65
N VAL A 187 17.57 6.87 -14.26
CA VAL A 187 18.05 5.50 -14.52
C VAL A 187 18.09 5.21 -16.02
N PHE A 188 17.07 5.62 -16.76
CA PHE A 188 17.04 5.45 -18.21
C PHE A 188 18.15 6.24 -18.89
N TRP A 189 18.38 7.49 -18.48
CA TRP A 189 19.47 8.32 -18.99
C TRP A 189 20.85 7.70 -18.70
N ALA A 190 21.09 7.29 -17.45
CA ALA A 190 22.34 6.66 -17.06
C ALA A 190 22.61 5.37 -17.85
N GLY A 191 21.58 4.57 -18.07
CA GLY A 191 21.68 3.34 -18.87
C GLY A 191 21.93 3.59 -20.36
N ALA A 192 21.21 4.54 -20.97
CA ALA A 192 21.21 4.78 -22.41
C ALA A 192 22.32 5.73 -22.89
N VAL A 193 22.73 6.70 -22.07
CA VAL A 193 23.62 7.81 -22.47
C VAL A 193 24.97 7.75 -21.76
N ASP A 194 24.99 7.52 -20.45
CA ASP A 194 26.24 7.55 -19.66
C ASP A 194 27.08 6.27 -19.78
N GLY A 195 26.68 5.34 -20.67
CA GLY A 195 27.47 4.16 -20.99
C GLY A 195 27.52 3.09 -19.91
N VAL A 196 26.66 3.19 -18.88
CA VAL A 196 26.49 2.13 -17.86
C VAL A 196 26.02 0.82 -18.52
N GLY A 197 25.30 0.93 -19.65
CA GLY A 197 24.92 -0.17 -20.53
C GLY A 197 23.85 -1.08 -19.93
N PHE A 198 22.92 -1.56 -20.76
CA PHE A 198 22.08 -2.69 -20.41
C PHE A 198 22.90 -3.96 -20.60
N HIS A 199 23.59 -4.38 -19.54
CA HIS A 199 24.25 -5.67 -19.53
C HIS A 199 23.16 -6.74 -19.40
N GLU A 200 22.83 -7.41 -20.51
CA GLU A 200 21.97 -8.58 -20.44
C GLU A 200 22.64 -9.63 -19.56
N GLY A 201 22.05 -9.89 -18.40
CA GLY A 201 22.43 -11.05 -17.62
C GLY A 201 21.94 -12.29 -18.36
N ASP A 202 22.86 -13.13 -18.85
CA ASP A 202 22.56 -14.44 -19.45
C ASP A 202 21.92 -15.44 -18.46
N MET A 203 21.72 -15.02 -17.21
CA MET A 203 21.21 -15.86 -16.14
C MET A 203 19.68 -15.99 -16.24
N LEU A 204 19.24 -17.09 -16.84
CA LEU A 204 17.83 -17.45 -16.93
C LEU A 204 17.16 -17.62 -15.55
N LEU A 205 17.90 -18.16 -14.57
CA LEU A 205 17.37 -18.46 -13.25
C LEU A 205 18.46 -18.39 -12.18
N ASN A 206 18.25 -17.56 -11.16
CA ASN A 206 19.07 -17.53 -9.96
C ASN A 206 18.31 -18.08 -8.75
N VAL A 207 18.54 -19.36 -8.42
CA VAL A 207 17.83 -20.05 -7.34
C VAL A 207 18.06 -19.37 -5.99
N GLY A 208 19.26 -18.79 -5.77
CA GLY A 208 19.60 -18.10 -4.53
C GLY A 208 18.87 -16.77 -4.35
N GLY A 209 18.57 -16.06 -5.45
CA GLY A 209 17.82 -14.79 -5.42
C GLY A 209 16.31 -14.96 -5.63
N LEU A 210 15.85 -16.17 -5.98
CA LEU A 210 14.45 -16.46 -6.28
C LEU A 210 13.49 -16.22 -5.10
N PRO A 211 13.82 -16.56 -3.83
CA PRO A 211 12.97 -16.20 -2.69
C PRO A 211 12.78 -14.69 -2.54
N THR A 212 13.86 -13.92 -2.72
CA THR A 212 13.83 -12.44 -2.68
C THR A 212 13.01 -11.87 -3.83
N ALA A 213 13.17 -12.43 -5.04
CA ALA A 213 12.38 -12.00 -6.19
C ALA A 213 10.89 -12.26 -5.98
N ILE A 214 10.52 -13.47 -5.53
CA ILE A 214 9.12 -13.84 -5.27
C ILE A 214 8.52 -12.97 -4.17
N SER A 215 9.25 -12.72 -3.06
CA SER A 215 8.72 -11.90 -1.97
C SER A 215 8.48 -10.46 -2.41
N LEU A 216 9.42 -9.85 -3.13
CA LEU A 216 9.27 -8.50 -3.67
C LEU A 216 8.11 -8.41 -4.67
N LEU A 217 7.98 -9.40 -5.57
CA LEU A 217 6.87 -9.45 -6.52
C LEU A 217 5.53 -9.62 -5.80
N ALA A 218 5.42 -10.52 -4.83
CA ALA A 218 4.19 -10.69 -4.06
C ALA A 218 3.82 -9.40 -3.30
N PHE A 219 4.81 -8.74 -2.69
CA PHE A 219 4.63 -7.48 -1.97
C PHE A 219 4.11 -6.37 -2.89
N CYS A 220 4.66 -6.23 -4.10
CA CYS A 220 4.22 -5.23 -5.07
C CYS A 220 2.74 -5.35 -5.44
N TYR A 221 2.16 -6.55 -5.31
CA TYR A 221 0.76 -6.82 -5.61
C TYR A 221 -0.13 -6.97 -4.36
N SER A 222 0.40 -6.70 -3.15
CA SER A 222 -0.37 -6.76 -1.89
C SER A 222 -1.23 -5.51 -1.69
N GLY A 223 -2.31 -5.41 -2.48
CA GLY A 223 -3.27 -4.29 -2.43
C GLY A 223 -4.70 -4.69 -2.03
N HIS A 224 -4.96 -5.99 -1.89
CA HIS A 224 -6.32 -6.52 -1.75
C HIS A 224 -6.99 -6.13 -0.44
N ALA A 225 -6.24 -6.02 0.65
CA ALA A 225 -6.77 -5.66 1.96
C ALA A 225 -7.39 -4.24 2.00
N VAL A 226 -6.86 -3.31 1.19
CA VAL A 226 -7.36 -1.93 1.12
C VAL A 226 -8.45 -1.74 0.07
N PHE A 227 -8.61 -2.71 -0.83
CA PHE A 227 -9.52 -2.63 -1.97
C PHE A 227 -11.00 -2.43 -1.58
N PRO A 228 -11.59 -3.13 -0.60
CA PRO A 228 -12.99 -2.93 -0.25
C PRO A 228 -13.27 -1.56 0.36
N THR A 229 -12.38 -1.11 1.24
CA THR A 229 -12.44 0.22 1.84
C THR A 229 -12.36 1.30 0.77
N LEU A 230 -11.51 1.07 -0.25
CA LEU A 230 -11.43 1.93 -1.41
C LEU A 230 -12.76 1.94 -2.17
N CYS A 231 -13.23 0.78 -2.63
CA CYS A 231 -14.47 0.67 -3.41
C CYS A 231 -15.70 1.25 -2.69
N ASN A 232 -15.83 1.06 -1.38
CA ASN A 232 -16.96 1.56 -0.60
C ASN A 232 -16.91 3.07 -0.34
N SER A 233 -15.76 3.71 -0.51
CA SER A 233 -15.58 5.15 -0.41
C SER A 233 -15.91 5.87 -1.75
N MET A 234 -16.27 5.11 -2.81
CA MET A 234 -16.83 5.65 -4.06
C MET A 234 -18.18 6.33 -3.86
N LYS A 235 -18.31 7.55 -4.38
CA LYS A 235 -19.60 8.26 -4.50
C LYS A 235 -20.52 7.62 -5.55
N ASP A 236 -19.96 6.90 -6.52
CA ASP A 236 -20.68 6.21 -7.59
C ASP A 236 -20.06 4.83 -7.83
N ARG A 237 -20.71 3.77 -7.30
CA ARG A 237 -20.25 2.38 -7.43
C ARG A 237 -20.41 1.84 -8.86
N SER A 238 -21.13 2.55 -9.74
CA SER A 238 -21.43 2.11 -11.11
C SER A 238 -20.34 2.41 -12.15
N GLN A 239 -19.25 3.09 -11.76
CA GLN A 239 -18.13 3.38 -12.66
C GLN A 239 -17.06 2.28 -12.72
N PHE A 240 -17.05 1.35 -11.76
CA PHE A 240 -16.19 0.16 -11.80
C PHE A 240 -16.46 -0.75 -13.03
N PRO A 241 -17.74 -0.99 -13.41
CA PRO A 241 -18.09 -1.62 -14.67
C PRO A 241 -17.55 -0.95 -15.94
N LYS A 242 -17.34 0.38 -15.95
CA LYS A 242 -16.99 1.10 -17.18
C LYS A 242 -15.53 0.88 -17.62
N VAL A 243 -14.65 0.49 -16.70
CA VAL A 243 -13.29 0.04 -17.04
C VAL A 243 -13.30 -1.38 -17.63
N ARG A 244 -14.34 -2.17 -17.39
CA ARG A 244 -14.52 -3.53 -17.92
C ARG A 244 -14.96 -3.55 -19.40
N ASN A 245 -15.67 -2.54 -19.89
CA ASN A 245 -16.13 -2.53 -21.29
C ASN A 245 -15.10 -2.03 -22.31
N SER A 246 -13.93 -1.54 -21.89
CA SER A 246 -12.84 -1.17 -22.82
C SER A 246 -11.79 -2.26 -23.01
N THR A 247 -11.81 -3.34 -22.23
CA THR A 247 -10.91 -4.50 -22.36
C THR A 247 -11.64 -5.78 -22.78
N ALA A 248 -12.97 -5.72 -22.93
CA ALA A 248 -13.78 -6.78 -23.51
C ALA A 248 -14.36 -6.30 -24.85
N LEU A 249 -13.55 -6.38 -25.91
CA LEU A 249 -13.89 -6.84 -27.28
C LEU A 249 -12.98 -6.19 -28.35
N PRO A 250 -12.64 -6.90 -29.44
CA PRO A 250 -12.86 -8.33 -29.72
C PRO A 250 -11.64 -9.20 -29.44
#